data_AF-A0A7S4AAV5-F1
#
_entry.id   AF-A0A7S4AAV5-F1
#
_cell.length_a   1.000
_cell.length_b   1.000
_cell.length_c   1.000
_cell.angle_alpha   90.00
_cell.angle_beta   90.00
_cell.angle_gamma   90.00
#
_symmetry.space_group_name_H-M   'P 1'
#
loop_
_entity.id
_entity.type
_entity.pdbx_description
1 polymer ?
#
loop_
_entity_poly.entity_id
_entity_poly.type
_entity_poly.pdbx_seq_one_letter_code
_entity_poly.pdbx_strand_id
1 'polypeptide(L)'
;MVAVYYWWLPSCFFLTAVFRVHGQGCIKDFQEIHDQEASIVDSIRPRRYIVCPNIIIHIGELDFNNHLHFPTTSKRDESNTQNELIIYNPPLPLRPNMNIRCGDDGVINNNCVITGGHLQVDGTSMRGITESSVNNIIIEGFIFEKATKSSLLVDKPGTIVFKNCEWRNFKHSSIVPIMMDYYDSLNPSKELVLKFQDCVFRDNQYFGKEAYSALIFGNSDQNRLILVTTTFENNNMMWNKTNTKTERNGFLIQTLGPTCIDRTCFINNLVGVSDVAIFGNSLVSSQAHLSNSSGNLCRFASWFENVKQFRSFKPTCIAAEEERCNFDLSNDMATNPCDNHFTSTISTVVIGPSTASSPSKAPTTNLTAPTQTPVTVESSSTNIRGSSTIVPTDSTIFDDDPPSPSVHHYPPLDRRRHHQTDTGHG
;
A
#
# COMPACT_ATOMS: atom_id res chain seq x y z
N MET A 1 -45.73 -42.14 -54.10
CA MET A 1 -45.78 -40.72 -53.70
C MET A 1 -44.84 -40.54 -52.52
N VAL A 2 -43.69 -39.91 -52.73
CA VAL A 2 -42.69 -39.62 -51.69
C VAL A 2 -42.56 -38.11 -51.64
N ALA A 3 -42.92 -37.50 -50.51
CA ALA A 3 -42.80 -36.07 -50.28
C ALA A 3 -41.41 -35.77 -49.73
N VAL A 4 -40.66 -34.91 -50.43
CA VAL A 4 -39.35 -34.40 -50.02
C VAL A 4 -39.57 -33.03 -49.38
N TYR A 5 -39.26 -32.91 -48.09
CA TYR A 5 -39.28 -31.64 -47.35
C TYR A 5 -37.89 -31.00 -47.37
N TYR A 6 -37.77 -29.85 -48.05
CA TYR A 6 -36.59 -28.98 -47.98
C TYR A 6 -36.69 -28.10 -46.73
N TRP A 7 -35.74 -28.25 -45.80
CA TRP A 7 -35.55 -27.34 -44.69
C TRP A 7 -34.64 -26.19 -45.14
N TRP A 8 -35.17 -24.97 -45.12
CA TRP A 8 -34.39 -23.74 -45.24
C TRP A 8 -33.74 -23.44 -43.88
N LEU A 9 -32.41 -23.51 -43.80
CA LEU A 9 -31.64 -22.98 -42.68
C LEU A 9 -31.42 -21.47 -42.91
N PRO A 10 -31.82 -20.58 -41.99
CA PRO A 10 -31.47 -19.17 -42.07
C PRO A 10 -29.98 -19.02 -41.78
N SER A 11 -29.25 -18.51 -42.77
CA SER A 11 -27.84 -18.13 -42.62
C SER A 11 -27.73 -16.98 -41.61
N CYS A 12 -27.39 -17.29 -40.37
CA CYS A 12 -26.92 -16.29 -39.40
C CYS A 12 -25.58 -15.74 -39.89
N PHE A 13 -25.64 -14.62 -40.61
CA PHE A 13 -24.49 -13.74 -40.80
C PHE A 13 -24.06 -13.22 -39.43
N PHE A 14 -23.05 -13.85 -38.83
CA PHE A 14 -22.26 -13.22 -37.77
C PHE A 14 -21.54 -12.03 -38.41
N LEU A 15 -22.13 -10.84 -38.30
CA LEU A 15 -21.36 -9.60 -38.37
C LEU A 15 -20.42 -9.59 -37.16
N THR A 16 -19.21 -10.12 -37.36
CA THR A 16 -18.09 -9.71 -36.54
C THR A 16 -17.87 -8.23 -36.87
N ALA A 17 -18.39 -7.35 -36.01
CA ALA A 17 -17.99 -5.96 -35.99
C ALA A 17 -16.49 -5.94 -35.70
N VAL A 18 -15.68 -5.94 -36.76
CA VAL A 18 -14.28 -5.55 -36.69
C VAL A 18 -14.32 -4.08 -36.35
N PHE A 19 -14.30 -3.76 -35.05
CA PHE A 19 -13.98 -2.44 -34.57
C PHE A 19 -12.58 -2.13 -35.10
N ARG A 20 -12.50 -1.47 -36.25
CA ARG A 20 -11.31 -0.75 -36.67
C ARG A 20 -11.08 0.31 -35.61
N VAL A 21 -10.19 0.00 -34.66
CA VAL A 21 -9.53 1.00 -33.83
C VAL A 21 -8.78 1.89 -34.82
N HIS A 22 -9.41 3.01 -35.21
CA HIS A 22 -8.71 4.10 -35.87
C HIS A 22 -7.52 4.43 -34.98
N GLY A 23 -6.31 4.35 -35.54
CA GLY A 23 -5.04 4.34 -34.82
C GLY A 23 -5.01 5.25 -33.61
N GLN A 24 -5.41 4.71 -32.45
CA GLN A 24 -5.29 5.43 -31.20
C GLN A 24 -3.81 5.46 -30.93
N GLY A 25 -3.24 6.66 -31.05
CA GLY A 25 -1.90 6.92 -30.56
C GLY A 25 -1.82 6.49 -29.10
N CYS A 26 -0.61 6.16 -28.65
CA CYS A 26 -0.38 5.95 -27.24
C CYS A 26 -0.54 7.28 -26.47
N ILE A 27 -0.95 7.16 -25.21
CA ILE A 27 -1.20 8.25 -24.27
C ILE A 27 0.13 8.71 -23.69
N LYS A 28 0.36 10.03 -23.66
CA LYS A 28 1.61 10.62 -23.14
C LYS A 28 1.48 11.19 -21.74
N ASP A 29 0.25 11.46 -21.30
CA ASP A 29 -0.04 12.08 -20.01
C ASP A 29 -1.30 11.45 -19.39
N PHE A 30 -1.40 11.43 -18.07
CA PHE A 30 -2.58 10.90 -17.38
C PHE A 30 -3.76 11.86 -17.39
N GLN A 31 -3.57 13.11 -17.78
CA GLN A 31 -4.69 14.04 -17.97
C GLN A 31 -5.64 13.53 -19.07
N GLU A 32 -5.10 12.95 -20.15
CA GLU A 32 -5.92 12.33 -21.20
C GLU A 32 -6.78 11.18 -20.67
N ILE A 33 -6.26 10.35 -19.76
CA ILE A 33 -7.05 9.28 -19.12
C ILE A 33 -8.18 9.87 -18.28
N HIS A 34 -7.89 10.92 -17.49
CA HIS A 34 -8.90 11.63 -16.72
C HIS A 34 -10.00 12.22 -17.60
N ASP A 35 -9.63 12.88 -18.69
CA ASP A 35 -10.59 13.53 -19.60
C ASP A 35 -11.48 12.48 -20.30
N GLN A 36 -10.90 11.35 -20.72
CA GLN A 36 -11.65 10.24 -21.28
C GLN A 36 -12.61 9.64 -20.25
N GLU A 37 -12.13 9.32 -19.05
CA GLU A 37 -12.93 8.72 -17.98
C GLU A 37 -14.02 9.66 -17.46
N ALA A 38 -13.79 10.98 -17.40
CA ALA A 38 -14.81 11.95 -16.98
C ALA A 38 -16.08 11.92 -17.87
N SER A 39 -15.94 11.52 -19.13
CA SER A 39 -17.07 11.39 -20.08
C SER A 39 -17.81 10.04 -20.02
N ILE A 40 -17.24 9.06 -19.32
CA ILE A 40 -17.75 7.68 -19.29
C ILE A 40 -18.79 7.52 -18.18
N VAL A 41 -20.03 7.24 -18.60
CA VAL A 41 -21.18 6.96 -17.71
C VAL A 41 -21.31 5.45 -17.41
N ASP A 42 -20.96 4.61 -18.37
CA ASP A 42 -21.06 3.15 -18.28
C ASP A 42 -19.68 2.53 -17.96
N SER A 43 -19.44 2.28 -16.66
CA SER A 43 -18.19 1.68 -16.19
C SER A 43 -18.14 0.15 -16.33
N ILE A 44 -19.21 -0.51 -16.83
CA ILE A 44 -19.28 -1.96 -17.01
C ILE A 44 -18.38 -2.42 -18.15
N ARG A 45 -18.19 -1.58 -19.18
CA ARG A 45 -17.42 -1.95 -20.36
C ARG A 45 -15.92 -1.93 -20.10
N PRO A 46 -15.15 -2.96 -20.51
CA PRO A 46 -13.70 -2.93 -20.49
C PRO A 46 -13.13 -1.76 -21.30
N ARG A 47 -12.15 -1.07 -20.72
CA ARG A 47 -11.47 0.08 -21.33
C ARG A 47 -9.98 -0.14 -21.28
N ARG A 48 -9.31 0.09 -22.41
CA ARG A 48 -7.88 -0.14 -22.57
C ARG A 48 -7.17 1.18 -22.84
N TYR A 49 -6.14 1.45 -22.06
CA TYR A 49 -5.28 2.61 -22.15
C TYR A 49 -3.85 2.14 -22.43
N ILE A 50 -3.23 2.65 -23.50
CA ILE A 50 -1.87 2.30 -23.90
C ILE A 50 -1.03 3.55 -23.74
N VAL A 51 -0.13 3.53 -22.77
CA VAL A 51 0.79 4.63 -22.48
C VAL A 51 2.04 4.49 -23.36
N CYS A 52 2.53 5.61 -23.89
CA CYS A 52 3.68 5.59 -24.79
C CYS A 52 4.94 5.03 -24.09
N PRO A 53 5.72 4.16 -24.76
CA PRO A 53 7.03 3.77 -24.25
C PRO A 53 7.99 4.97 -24.08
N ASN A 54 8.95 4.82 -23.17
CA ASN A 54 10.03 5.76 -22.88
C ASN A 54 9.55 7.14 -22.45
N ILE A 55 8.48 7.18 -21.66
CA ILE A 55 7.97 8.43 -21.08
C ILE A 55 8.14 8.45 -19.56
N ILE A 56 8.32 9.65 -19.04
CA ILE A 56 8.32 9.92 -17.60
C ILE A 56 7.09 10.77 -17.31
N ILE A 57 6.18 10.22 -16.51
CA ILE A 57 4.96 10.87 -16.03
C ILE A 57 5.26 11.43 -14.64
N HIS A 58 5.42 12.74 -14.55
CA HIS A 58 5.58 13.43 -13.29
C HIS A 58 4.20 13.64 -12.65
N ILE A 59 4.01 13.16 -11.43
CA ILE A 59 2.76 13.36 -10.69
C ILE A 59 2.88 14.60 -9.81
N GLY A 60 1.84 15.45 -9.82
CA GLY A 60 1.79 16.65 -8.99
C GLY A 60 1.58 16.35 -7.50
N GLU A 61 1.83 17.35 -6.67
CA GLU A 61 1.57 17.26 -5.23
C GLU A 61 0.11 17.59 -4.92
N LEU A 62 -0.43 16.98 -3.87
CA LEU A 62 -1.76 17.31 -3.35
C LEU A 62 -1.65 18.32 -2.20
N ASP A 63 -2.35 19.44 -2.28
CA ASP A 63 -2.47 20.33 -1.13
C ASP A 63 -3.36 19.74 -0.01
N PHE A 64 -3.53 20.46 1.09
CA PHE A 64 -4.33 20.02 2.23
C PHE A 64 -5.83 19.86 1.92
N ASN A 65 -6.31 20.49 0.84
CA ASN A 65 -7.68 20.36 0.36
C ASN A 65 -7.82 19.28 -0.72
N ASN A 66 -6.76 18.48 -0.91
CA ASN A 66 -6.64 17.53 -2.01
C ASN A 66 -6.78 18.19 -3.39
N HIS A 67 -6.46 19.47 -3.54
CA HIS A 67 -6.29 20.08 -4.85
C HIS A 67 -4.89 19.77 -5.39
N LEU A 68 -4.78 19.65 -6.71
CA LEU A 68 -3.50 19.42 -7.35
C LEU A 68 -2.70 20.72 -7.30
N HIS A 69 -1.68 20.75 -6.46
CA HIS A 69 -0.73 21.84 -6.39
C HIS A 69 0.42 21.53 -7.33
N PHE A 70 0.49 22.30 -8.42
CA PHE A 70 1.63 22.27 -9.32
C PHE A 70 2.71 23.17 -8.75
N PRO A 71 3.93 22.68 -8.51
CA PRO A 71 5.05 23.54 -8.14
C PRO A 71 5.22 24.62 -9.22
N THR A 72 4.82 25.85 -8.92
CA THR A 72 4.91 26.99 -9.85
C THR A 72 6.36 27.44 -10.04
N THR A 73 7.24 27.02 -9.14
CA THR A 73 8.68 27.10 -9.34
C THR A 73 9.10 25.84 -10.07
N SER A 74 9.38 25.97 -11.37
CA SER A 74 10.36 25.09 -11.99
C SER A 74 11.62 25.24 -11.15
N LYS A 75 11.85 24.35 -10.17
CA LYS A 75 13.18 24.18 -9.63
C LYS A 75 14.01 23.81 -10.84
N ARG A 76 14.77 24.79 -11.33
CA ARG A 76 15.75 24.59 -12.37
C ARG A 76 16.66 23.52 -11.76
N ASP A 77 16.55 22.29 -12.24
CA ASP A 77 17.52 21.26 -11.88
C ASP A 77 18.86 21.83 -12.32
N GLU A 78 19.65 22.33 -11.37
CA GLU A 78 20.95 22.96 -11.65
C GLU A 78 21.92 21.98 -12.31
N SER A 79 21.56 20.69 -12.38
CA SER A 79 22.31 19.62 -13.02
C SER A 79 21.90 19.35 -14.48
N ASN A 80 20.78 19.87 -14.99
CA ASN A 80 20.29 19.51 -16.32
C ASN A 80 20.19 20.73 -17.24
N THR A 81 21.11 20.83 -18.19
CA THR A 81 21.26 21.95 -19.14
C THR A 81 20.19 21.98 -20.23
N GLN A 82 19.16 21.14 -20.15
CA GLN A 82 18.01 21.13 -21.05
C GLN A 82 16.78 21.63 -20.28
N ASN A 83 16.28 22.80 -20.69
CA ASN A 83 15.01 23.38 -20.23
C ASN A 83 13.82 22.52 -20.70
N GLU A 84 13.70 21.29 -20.21
CA GLU A 84 12.52 20.47 -20.46
C GLU A 84 11.38 20.96 -19.55
N LEU A 85 10.27 21.37 -20.17
CA LEU A 85 9.07 21.77 -19.44
C LEU A 85 8.45 20.52 -18.81
N ILE A 86 8.58 20.37 -17.50
CA ILE A 86 7.95 19.28 -16.76
C ILE A 86 6.44 19.53 -16.68
N ILE A 87 5.66 18.65 -17.31
CA ILE A 87 4.19 18.64 -17.19
C ILE A 87 3.81 17.70 -16.05
N TYR A 88 3.22 18.27 -15.01
CA TYR A 88 2.72 17.50 -13.89
C TYR A 88 1.31 16.97 -14.18
N ASN A 89 1.07 15.75 -13.76
CA ASN A 89 -0.15 14.99 -13.97
C ASN A 89 -0.91 14.78 -12.67
N PRO A 90 -2.24 14.63 -12.72
CA PRO A 90 -2.99 14.07 -11.60
C PRO A 90 -2.59 12.60 -11.34
N PRO A 91 -2.85 12.06 -10.14
CA PRO A 91 -2.74 10.63 -9.89
C PRO A 91 -3.61 9.82 -10.86
N LEU A 92 -3.20 8.60 -11.21
CA LEU A 92 -3.96 7.69 -12.06
C LEU A 92 -5.25 7.26 -11.36
N PRO A 93 -6.44 7.61 -11.88
CA PRO A 93 -7.70 7.28 -11.24
C PRO A 93 -8.07 5.83 -11.57
N LEU A 94 -8.44 5.05 -10.56
CA LEU A 94 -8.87 3.66 -10.74
C LEU A 94 -10.39 3.57 -10.79
N ARG A 95 -10.92 3.18 -11.96
CA ARG A 95 -12.33 2.84 -12.18
C ARG A 95 -12.48 1.38 -12.59
N PRO A 96 -13.65 0.75 -12.38
CA PRO A 96 -13.88 -0.63 -12.78
C PRO A 96 -13.59 -0.88 -14.26
N ASN A 97 -13.06 -2.06 -14.57
CA ASN A 97 -12.80 -2.56 -15.92
C ASN A 97 -11.75 -1.78 -16.72
N MET A 98 -10.78 -1.14 -16.04
CA MET A 98 -9.64 -0.49 -16.69
C MET A 98 -8.47 -1.46 -16.92
N ASN A 99 -7.88 -1.42 -18.12
CA ASN A 99 -6.63 -2.11 -18.46
C ASN A 99 -5.63 -1.07 -18.98
N ILE A 100 -4.58 -0.81 -18.20
CA ILE A 100 -3.61 0.25 -18.44
C ILE A 100 -2.25 -0.38 -18.65
N ARG A 101 -1.63 -0.15 -19.82
CA ARG A 101 -0.37 -0.79 -20.20
C ARG A 101 0.67 0.23 -20.63
N CYS A 102 1.91 0.01 -20.22
CA CYS A 102 3.06 0.67 -20.82
C CYS A 102 3.41 -0.03 -22.15
N GLY A 103 3.20 0.65 -23.27
CA GLY A 103 3.29 0.08 -24.61
C GLY A 103 2.26 -1.00 -24.91
N ASP A 104 2.31 -1.55 -26.12
CA ASP A 104 1.30 -2.49 -26.62
C ASP A 104 1.33 -3.86 -25.91
N ASP A 105 2.53 -4.27 -25.48
CA ASP A 105 2.83 -5.55 -24.83
C ASP A 105 2.85 -5.47 -23.29
N GLY A 106 2.81 -4.28 -22.70
CA GLY A 106 2.75 -4.10 -21.24
C GLY A 106 4.02 -4.57 -20.52
N VAL A 107 5.17 -4.50 -21.18
CA VAL A 107 6.45 -4.94 -20.59
C VAL A 107 7.22 -3.79 -19.95
N ILE A 108 7.92 -4.08 -18.84
CA ILE A 108 8.72 -3.09 -18.12
C ILE A 108 9.82 -2.44 -18.97
N ASN A 109 10.32 -3.13 -20.01
CA ASN A 109 11.33 -2.62 -20.92
C ASN A 109 10.84 -1.44 -21.79
N ASN A 110 9.52 -1.22 -21.84
CA ASN A 110 8.97 -0.01 -22.45
C ASN A 110 9.21 1.24 -21.58
N ASN A 111 9.69 1.10 -20.34
CA ASN A 111 10.24 2.19 -19.54
C ASN A 111 9.27 3.38 -19.35
N CYS A 112 7.99 3.11 -19.06
CA CYS A 112 7.06 4.14 -18.59
C CYS A 112 7.25 4.33 -17.09
N VAL A 113 7.79 5.49 -16.70
CA VAL A 113 8.10 5.80 -15.31
C VAL A 113 7.07 6.76 -14.76
N ILE A 114 6.45 6.42 -13.64
CA ILE A 114 5.57 7.30 -12.86
C ILE A 114 6.38 7.77 -11.65
N THR A 115 6.64 9.08 -11.57
CA THR A 115 7.58 9.64 -10.59
C THR A 115 7.01 10.82 -9.82
N GLY A 116 7.43 10.95 -8.56
CA GLY A 116 7.04 12.06 -7.69
C GLY A 116 5.59 11.98 -7.23
N GLY A 117 5.09 13.14 -6.78
CA GLY A 117 3.73 13.34 -6.28
C GLY A 117 3.47 12.75 -4.90
N HIS A 118 2.41 13.21 -4.25
CA HIS A 118 1.95 12.63 -2.98
C HIS A 118 1.36 11.23 -3.18
N LEU A 119 0.55 11.08 -4.23
CA LEU A 119 -0.16 9.85 -4.58
C LEU A 119 0.00 9.59 -6.07
N GLN A 120 0.37 8.37 -6.49
CA GLN A 120 0.55 8.06 -7.91
C GLN A 120 -0.66 7.36 -8.54
N VAL A 121 -1.29 6.45 -7.79
CA VAL A 121 -2.47 5.68 -8.21
C VAL A 121 -3.54 5.77 -7.14
N ASP A 122 -4.73 6.25 -7.53
CA ASP A 122 -5.83 6.57 -6.63
C ASP A 122 -7.03 5.65 -6.88
N GLY A 123 -7.27 4.72 -5.96
CA GLY A 123 -8.47 3.89 -5.88
C GLY A 123 -9.49 4.37 -4.86
N THR A 124 -9.43 5.65 -4.47
CA THR A 124 -10.35 6.25 -3.50
C THR A 124 -11.46 7.07 -4.15
N SER A 125 -12.29 7.71 -3.33
CA SER A 125 -13.28 8.69 -3.79
C SER A 125 -12.72 10.13 -3.85
N MET A 126 -11.45 10.33 -3.46
CA MET A 126 -10.84 11.65 -3.28
C MET A 126 -10.87 12.52 -4.55
N ARG A 127 -10.91 11.91 -5.73
CA ARG A 127 -10.84 12.58 -7.04
C ARG A 127 -12.10 12.45 -7.89
N GLY A 128 -13.25 12.27 -7.27
CA GLY A 128 -14.54 12.24 -7.98
C GLY A 128 -14.83 10.91 -8.67
N ILE A 129 -14.07 9.86 -8.35
CA ILE A 129 -14.42 8.48 -8.69
C ILE A 129 -15.60 8.09 -7.80
N THR A 130 -16.81 8.10 -8.38
CA THR A 130 -18.06 7.86 -7.65
C THR A 130 -18.41 6.38 -7.57
N GLU A 131 -17.72 5.52 -8.32
CA GLU A 131 -17.94 4.09 -8.26
C GLU A 131 -17.65 3.55 -6.87
N SER A 132 -18.52 2.66 -6.42
CA SER A 132 -18.42 1.98 -5.14
C SER A 132 -17.42 0.83 -5.12
N SER A 133 -16.73 0.56 -6.24
CA SER A 133 -15.76 -0.54 -6.36
C SER A 133 -14.67 -0.24 -7.39
N VAL A 134 -13.58 -1.01 -7.32
CA VAL A 134 -12.42 -1.00 -8.23
C VAL A 134 -12.22 -2.40 -8.82
N ASN A 135 -13.25 -2.93 -9.48
CA ASN A 135 -13.27 -4.29 -10.02
C ASN A 135 -12.54 -4.42 -11.35
N ASN A 136 -11.85 -5.54 -11.57
CA ASN A 136 -11.27 -5.91 -12.86
C ASN A 136 -10.32 -4.84 -13.42
N ILE A 137 -9.37 -4.40 -12.60
CA ILE A 137 -8.34 -3.43 -12.98
C ILE A 137 -7.03 -4.16 -13.23
N ILE A 138 -6.37 -3.86 -14.35
CA ILE A 138 -5.05 -4.40 -14.70
C ILE A 138 -4.11 -3.26 -15.04
N ILE A 139 -2.93 -3.23 -14.42
CA ILE A 139 -1.86 -2.26 -14.68
C ILE A 139 -0.58 -3.02 -15.02
N GLU A 140 -0.01 -2.78 -16.20
CA GLU A 140 1.09 -3.59 -16.74
C GLU A 140 2.29 -2.75 -17.20
N GLY A 141 3.50 -3.14 -16.80
CA GLY A 141 4.75 -2.62 -17.36
C GLY A 141 5.23 -1.27 -16.84
N PHE A 142 4.73 -0.81 -15.70
CA PHE A 142 5.09 0.52 -15.14
C PHE A 142 6.19 0.44 -14.08
N ILE A 143 7.02 1.48 -14.05
CA ILE A 143 7.97 1.73 -12.96
C ILE A 143 7.42 2.86 -12.11
N PHE A 144 7.25 2.62 -10.82
CA PHE A 144 6.82 3.59 -9.82
C PHE A 144 8.01 4.00 -8.96
N GLU A 145 8.27 5.30 -8.85
CA GLU A 145 9.36 5.78 -8.01
C GLU A 145 9.06 7.12 -7.32
N LYS A 146 9.70 7.34 -6.17
CA LYS A 146 9.77 8.65 -5.49
C LYS A 146 8.42 9.31 -5.13
N ALA A 147 7.35 8.54 -4.91
CA ALA A 147 6.16 9.13 -4.29
C ALA A 147 6.49 9.57 -2.86
N THR A 148 5.97 10.72 -2.45
CA THR A 148 6.25 11.32 -1.12
C THR A 148 5.25 10.88 -0.04
N LYS A 149 4.12 10.25 -0.41
CA LYS A 149 3.21 9.57 0.54
C LYS A 149 2.92 8.11 0.14
N SER A 150 2.29 7.90 -1.00
CA SER A 150 1.90 6.55 -1.44
C SER A 150 2.01 6.42 -2.96
N SER A 151 2.46 5.27 -3.44
CA SER A 151 2.33 4.90 -4.84
C SER A 151 0.90 4.46 -5.13
N LEU A 152 0.30 3.67 -4.23
CA LEU A 152 -1.08 3.18 -4.35
C LEU A 152 -1.84 3.43 -3.05
N LEU A 153 -3.03 4.01 -3.16
CA LEU A 153 -4.01 4.10 -2.08
C LEU A 153 -5.38 3.61 -2.58
N VAL A 154 -5.96 2.63 -1.90
CA VAL A 154 -7.27 2.06 -2.27
C VAL A 154 -8.11 1.82 -1.01
N ASP A 155 -9.33 2.36 -0.99
CA ASP A 155 -10.28 2.27 0.12
C ASP A 155 -11.64 1.68 -0.31
N LYS A 156 -11.67 0.98 -1.45
CA LYS A 156 -12.86 0.40 -2.07
C LYS A 156 -12.69 -1.11 -2.28
N PRO A 157 -13.79 -1.89 -2.29
CA PRO A 157 -13.73 -3.29 -2.65
C PRO A 157 -13.43 -3.43 -4.14
N GLY A 158 -12.80 -4.54 -4.52
CA GLY A 158 -12.61 -4.88 -5.92
C GLY A 158 -11.41 -5.77 -6.17
N THR A 159 -10.90 -5.74 -7.39
CA THR A 159 -9.74 -6.54 -7.79
C THR A 159 -8.84 -5.72 -8.68
N ILE A 160 -7.60 -5.53 -8.22
CA ILE A 160 -6.55 -4.82 -8.93
C ILE A 160 -5.37 -5.77 -9.11
N VAL A 161 -4.91 -5.89 -10.35
CA VAL A 161 -3.76 -6.71 -10.72
C VAL A 161 -2.66 -5.81 -11.29
N PHE A 162 -1.51 -5.81 -10.64
CA PHE A 162 -0.29 -5.26 -11.19
C PHE A 162 0.53 -6.39 -11.80
N LYS A 163 0.96 -6.22 -13.05
CA LYS A 163 1.75 -7.22 -13.77
C LYS A 163 3.02 -6.61 -14.33
N ASN A 164 4.17 -7.26 -14.10
CA ASN A 164 5.45 -6.80 -14.64
C ASN A 164 5.74 -5.32 -14.29
N CYS A 165 5.42 -4.94 -13.05
CA CYS A 165 5.61 -3.58 -12.54
C CYS A 165 6.77 -3.55 -11.54
N GLU A 166 7.38 -2.38 -11.37
CA GLU A 166 8.49 -2.18 -10.44
C GLU A 166 8.24 -1.00 -9.51
N TRP A 167 8.50 -1.18 -8.21
CA TRP A 167 8.54 -0.12 -7.21
C TRP A 167 9.96 0.06 -6.71
N ARG A 168 10.53 1.23 -6.97
CA ARG A 168 11.90 1.54 -6.54
C ARG A 168 12.09 2.93 -5.98
N ASN A 169 13.19 3.11 -5.26
CA ASN A 169 13.64 4.41 -4.77
C ASN A 169 12.60 5.17 -3.94
N PHE A 170 11.71 4.47 -3.22
CA PHE A 170 10.86 5.11 -2.22
C PHE A 170 11.72 5.44 -0.99
N LYS A 171 12.15 6.70 -0.91
CA LYS A 171 12.96 7.24 0.19
C LYS A 171 12.17 8.35 0.88
N HIS A 172 12.12 8.34 2.21
CA HIS A 172 11.48 9.40 3.00
C HIS A 172 9.97 9.60 2.76
N SER A 173 9.28 8.58 2.26
CA SER A 173 7.82 8.68 2.17
C SER A 173 7.21 8.87 3.56
N SER A 174 6.25 9.78 3.67
CA SER A 174 5.55 10.05 4.93
C SER A 174 4.49 8.99 5.26
N ILE A 175 4.10 8.16 4.29
CA ILE A 175 3.11 7.08 4.41
C ILE A 175 3.67 5.83 3.68
N VAL A 176 3.04 4.68 3.88
CA VAL A 176 3.37 3.44 3.18
C VAL A 176 3.20 3.58 1.66
N PRO A 177 4.14 3.06 0.85
CA PRO A 177 4.03 3.06 -0.61
C PRO A 177 2.76 2.40 -1.14
N ILE A 178 2.35 1.26 -0.59
CA ILE A 178 1.14 0.54 -0.99
C ILE A 178 0.20 0.45 0.23
N MET A 179 -0.93 1.15 0.15
CA MET A 179 -1.94 1.20 1.21
C MET A 179 -3.25 0.56 0.73
N MET A 180 -3.65 -0.53 1.39
CA MET A 180 -4.99 -1.11 1.31
C MET A 180 -5.77 -0.71 2.56
N ASP A 181 -6.70 0.23 2.41
CA ASP A 181 -7.50 0.85 3.49
C ASP A 181 -9.00 0.53 3.35
N TYR A 182 -9.34 -0.65 2.83
CA TYR A 182 -10.73 -1.05 2.69
C TYR A 182 -11.23 -1.78 3.94
N TYR A 183 -12.31 -1.27 4.53
CA TYR A 183 -13.10 -1.93 5.58
C TYR A 183 -14.56 -1.47 5.50
N ASP A 184 -15.48 -2.43 5.48
CA ASP A 184 -16.92 -2.20 5.45
C ASP A 184 -17.63 -3.20 6.37
N SER A 185 -17.94 -2.76 7.58
CA SER A 185 -18.64 -3.57 8.59
C SER A 185 -20.08 -3.91 8.21
N LEU A 186 -20.69 -3.16 7.27
CA LEU A 186 -22.04 -3.43 6.77
C LEU A 186 -22.03 -4.49 5.67
N ASN A 187 -20.90 -4.63 4.96
CA ASN A 187 -20.72 -5.62 3.89
C ASN A 187 -19.45 -6.45 4.13
N PRO A 188 -19.37 -7.26 5.20
CA PRO A 188 -18.18 -8.03 5.54
C PRO A 188 -17.76 -9.05 4.47
N SER A 189 -18.65 -9.39 3.54
CA SER A 189 -18.37 -10.28 2.40
C SER A 189 -17.73 -9.58 1.20
N LYS A 190 -17.68 -8.24 1.19
CA LYS A 190 -16.97 -7.50 0.15
C LYS A 190 -15.50 -7.39 0.52
N GLU A 191 -14.65 -7.41 -0.48
CA GLU A 191 -13.21 -7.55 -0.30
C GLU A 191 -12.47 -6.66 -1.29
N LEU A 192 -11.28 -6.22 -0.90
CA LEU A 192 -10.29 -5.62 -1.78
C LEU A 192 -9.20 -6.67 -2.04
N VAL A 193 -9.08 -7.10 -3.30
CA VAL A 193 -8.06 -8.04 -3.75
C VAL A 193 -6.98 -7.29 -4.51
N LEU A 194 -5.76 -7.31 -4.00
CA LEU A 194 -4.60 -6.74 -4.64
C LEU A 194 -3.61 -7.85 -5.01
N LYS A 195 -3.38 -8.02 -6.32
CA LYS A 195 -2.45 -9.02 -6.87
C LYS A 195 -1.25 -8.34 -7.49
N PHE A 196 -0.05 -8.76 -7.10
CA PHE A 196 1.19 -8.45 -7.79
C PHE A 196 1.71 -9.72 -8.47
N GLN A 197 1.93 -9.62 -9.78
CA GLN A 197 2.39 -10.74 -10.59
C GLN A 197 3.61 -10.32 -11.39
N ASP A 198 4.70 -11.07 -11.28
CA ASP A 198 5.95 -10.76 -11.99
C ASP A 198 6.50 -9.37 -11.62
N CYS A 199 6.23 -8.89 -10.40
CA CYS A 199 6.58 -7.54 -9.95
C CYS A 199 7.90 -7.51 -9.17
N VAL A 200 8.51 -6.33 -9.10
CA VAL A 200 9.76 -6.10 -8.36
C VAL A 200 9.62 -4.92 -7.38
N PHE A 201 10.06 -5.11 -6.14
CA PHE A 201 10.17 -4.07 -5.13
C PHE A 201 11.64 -3.95 -4.75
N ARG A 202 12.32 -2.85 -5.14
CA ARG A 202 13.77 -2.74 -4.93
C ARG A 202 14.27 -1.41 -4.45
N ASP A 203 15.38 -1.44 -3.72
CA ASP A 203 16.12 -0.25 -3.29
C ASP A 203 15.26 0.76 -2.52
N ASN A 204 14.21 0.28 -1.84
CA ASN A 204 13.32 1.12 -1.07
C ASN A 204 13.88 1.32 0.33
N GLN A 205 13.82 2.56 0.80
CA GLN A 205 14.30 2.95 2.12
C GLN A 205 13.16 3.65 2.84
N TYR A 206 12.36 2.86 3.52
CA TYR A 206 11.18 3.36 4.18
C TYR A 206 11.41 3.45 5.67
N PHE A 207 11.17 4.64 6.16
CA PHE A 207 11.37 4.98 7.54
C PHE A 207 10.09 5.65 7.98
N GLY A 208 9.20 4.84 8.54
CA GLY A 208 7.92 5.29 9.05
C GLY A 208 8.11 6.25 10.21
N LYS A 209 8.48 7.50 9.92
CA LYS A 209 8.36 8.58 10.88
C LYS A 209 6.86 8.77 11.07
N GLU A 210 6.34 8.25 12.17
CA GLU A 210 4.92 8.30 12.57
C GLU A 210 3.97 7.38 11.77
N ALA A 211 4.48 6.61 10.80
CA ALA A 211 3.68 5.78 9.89
C ALA A 211 4.05 4.29 9.96
N TYR A 212 3.13 3.44 9.50
CA TYR A 212 3.26 1.99 9.47
C TYR A 212 4.58 1.58 8.79
N SER A 213 5.43 0.80 9.47
CA SER A 213 6.76 0.47 8.98
C SER A 213 6.75 -0.68 7.96
N ALA A 214 6.06 -0.48 6.83
CA ALA A 214 5.91 -1.47 5.76
C ALA A 214 5.92 -0.84 4.36
N LEU A 215 6.33 -1.62 3.34
CA LEU A 215 6.13 -1.25 1.93
C LEU A 215 4.67 -1.46 1.50
N ILE A 216 4.11 -2.60 1.92
CA ILE A 216 2.73 -2.99 1.65
C ILE A 216 2.01 -3.12 2.98
N PHE A 217 0.92 -2.36 3.13
CA PHE A 217 0.11 -2.37 4.32
C PHE A 217 -1.36 -2.66 4.01
N GLY A 218 -1.92 -3.68 4.66
CA GLY A 218 -3.35 -3.99 4.62
C GLY A 218 -3.96 -3.91 6.02
N ASN A 219 -4.96 -3.04 6.20
CA ASN A 219 -5.41 -2.67 7.54
C ASN A 219 -6.71 -3.36 8.02
N SER A 220 -7.20 -4.35 7.28
CA SER A 220 -8.45 -5.05 7.54
C SER A 220 -8.34 -6.50 7.10
N ASP A 221 -9.15 -7.36 7.71
CA ASP A 221 -9.43 -8.73 7.28
C ASP A 221 -10.10 -8.84 5.90
N GLN A 222 -10.70 -7.76 5.38
CA GLN A 222 -11.28 -7.69 4.03
C GLN A 222 -10.25 -7.37 2.93
N ASN A 223 -9.00 -7.09 3.30
CA ASN A 223 -7.91 -6.82 2.38
C ASN A 223 -7.15 -8.12 2.06
N ARG A 224 -7.25 -8.60 0.82
CA ARG A 224 -6.54 -9.79 0.35
C ARG A 224 -5.33 -9.41 -0.49
N LEU A 225 -4.15 -9.90 -0.08
CA LEU A 225 -2.89 -9.68 -0.80
C LEU A 225 -2.43 -10.97 -1.47
N ILE A 226 -2.13 -10.89 -2.77
CA ILE A 226 -1.63 -12.01 -3.56
C ILE A 226 -0.31 -11.60 -4.22
N LEU A 227 0.75 -12.35 -3.95
CA LEU A 227 2.08 -12.16 -4.53
C LEU A 227 2.43 -13.42 -5.31
N VAL A 228 2.70 -13.27 -6.62
CA VAL A 228 3.06 -14.38 -7.51
C VAL A 228 4.29 -13.98 -8.29
N THR A 229 5.34 -14.79 -8.24
CA THR A 229 6.57 -14.52 -9.03
C THR A 229 7.13 -13.12 -8.75
N THR A 230 7.00 -12.66 -7.51
CA THR A 230 7.38 -11.29 -7.11
C THR A 230 8.75 -11.30 -6.43
N THR A 231 9.54 -10.24 -6.60
CA THR A 231 10.86 -10.10 -5.96
C THR A 231 10.92 -8.85 -5.10
N PHE A 232 11.39 -9.00 -3.87
CA PHE A 232 11.77 -7.92 -2.96
C PHE A 232 13.29 -7.95 -2.79
N GLU A 233 13.99 -6.94 -3.29
CA GLU A 233 15.46 -6.90 -3.24
C GLU A 233 16.02 -5.60 -2.66
N ASN A 234 17.06 -5.69 -1.83
CA ASN A 234 17.82 -4.54 -1.31
C ASN A 234 16.93 -3.47 -0.61
N ASN A 235 15.80 -3.87 -0.03
CA ASN A 235 14.94 -2.94 0.69
C ASN A 235 15.44 -2.77 2.13
N ASN A 236 15.41 -1.54 2.65
CA ASN A 236 15.79 -1.22 4.01
C ASN A 236 14.62 -0.57 4.76
N MET A 237 14.12 -1.30 5.75
CA MET A 237 13.00 -0.92 6.64
C MET A 237 13.48 -0.58 8.05
N MET A 238 14.79 -0.52 8.30
CA MET A 238 15.34 -0.17 9.60
C MET A 238 15.67 1.31 9.67
N TRP A 239 14.92 2.06 10.48
CA TRP A 239 15.23 3.47 10.74
C TRP A 239 16.29 3.62 11.83
N ASN A 240 17.33 4.41 11.52
CA ASN A 240 18.36 4.82 12.47
C ASN A 240 18.26 6.33 12.71
N LYS A 241 17.31 6.75 13.57
CA LYS A 241 17.01 8.18 13.84
C LYS A 241 18.21 8.92 14.46
N THR A 242 18.98 8.20 15.25
CA THR A 242 20.18 8.63 15.96
C THR A 242 20.92 7.33 16.27
N ASN A 243 22.26 7.31 16.22
CA ASN A 243 23.15 6.16 16.50
C ASN A 243 22.94 5.42 17.85
N THR A 244 21.82 5.64 18.53
CA THR A 244 21.45 5.17 19.86
C THR A 244 20.14 4.38 19.91
N LYS A 245 19.25 4.45 18.90
CA LYS A 245 18.00 3.65 18.88
C LYS A 245 17.58 3.27 17.45
N THR A 246 17.89 2.04 17.07
CA THR A 246 17.33 1.40 15.86
C THR A 246 15.88 1.04 16.14
N GLU A 247 14.95 1.57 15.35
CA GLU A 247 13.55 1.12 15.40
C GLU A 247 13.48 -0.30 14.85
N ARG A 248 13.07 -1.25 15.70
CA ARG A 248 13.09 -2.69 15.38
C ARG A 248 11.80 -3.17 14.71
N ASN A 249 10.86 -2.28 14.41
CA ASN A 249 9.50 -2.65 14.03
C ASN A 249 9.23 -2.58 12.51
N GLY A 250 10.26 -2.74 11.68
CA GLY A 250 10.14 -2.71 10.22
C GLY A 250 9.80 -4.07 9.60
N PHE A 251 8.95 -4.04 8.57
CA PHE A 251 8.52 -5.17 7.74
C PHE A 251 8.55 -4.75 6.26
N LEU A 252 8.57 -5.68 5.31
CA LEU A 252 8.24 -5.34 3.91
C LEU A 252 6.72 -5.37 3.71
N ILE A 253 6.07 -6.40 4.25
CA ILE A 253 4.64 -6.62 4.14
C ILE A 253 4.04 -6.69 5.53
N GLN A 254 2.98 -5.94 5.76
CA GLN A 254 2.23 -5.95 7.01
C GLN A 254 0.73 -5.98 6.69
N THR A 255 0.01 -7.04 7.08
CA THR A 255 -1.40 -7.15 6.71
C THR A 255 -2.26 -7.84 7.76
N LEU A 256 -3.43 -7.27 7.98
CA LEU A 256 -4.51 -7.81 8.81
C LEU A 256 -5.38 -8.81 8.06
N GLY A 257 -5.27 -8.93 6.73
CA GLY A 257 -6.12 -9.81 5.94
C GLY A 257 -5.38 -10.99 5.31
N PRO A 258 -6.14 -11.89 4.65
CA PRO A 258 -5.58 -13.09 4.06
C PRO A 258 -4.50 -12.78 3.03
N THR A 259 -3.39 -13.52 3.10
CA THR A 259 -2.24 -13.29 2.24
C THR A 259 -1.79 -14.58 1.60
N CYS A 260 -1.53 -14.53 0.29
CA CYS A 260 -0.91 -15.62 -0.44
C CYS A 260 0.40 -15.18 -1.09
N ILE A 261 1.44 -15.98 -0.88
CA ILE A 261 2.79 -15.76 -1.40
C ILE A 261 3.17 -17.03 -2.17
N ASP A 262 3.32 -16.90 -3.47
CA ASP A 262 3.67 -18.00 -4.36
C ASP A 262 4.88 -17.61 -5.22
N ARG A 263 5.89 -18.48 -5.28
CA ARG A 263 7.13 -18.23 -6.05
C ARG A 263 7.67 -16.82 -5.82
N THR A 264 7.90 -16.42 -4.57
CA THR A 264 8.30 -15.05 -4.25
C THR A 264 9.67 -15.01 -3.60
N CYS A 265 10.46 -14.01 -3.97
CA CYS A 265 11.85 -13.85 -3.60
C CYS A 265 12.09 -12.69 -2.64
N PHE A 266 12.88 -12.93 -1.59
CA PHE A 266 13.30 -11.93 -0.61
C PHE A 266 14.83 -11.92 -0.53
N ILE A 267 15.46 -10.91 -1.11
CA ILE A 267 16.91 -10.88 -1.37
C ILE A 267 17.53 -9.64 -0.71
N ASN A 268 18.52 -9.84 0.17
CA ASN A 268 19.29 -8.77 0.81
C ASN A 268 18.43 -7.66 1.48
N ASN A 269 17.26 -8.02 2.02
CA ASN A 269 16.42 -7.06 2.70
C ASN A 269 16.88 -6.85 4.16
N LEU A 270 16.79 -5.61 4.61
CA LEU A 270 17.13 -5.18 5.96
C LEU A 270 15.85 -4.77 6.68
N VAL A 271 15.31 -5.68 7.50
CA VAL A 271 14.02 -5.52 8.18
C VAL A 271 14.16 -5.61 9.68
N GLY A 272 13.25 -4.99 10.41
CA GLY A 272 13.32 -4.93 11.86
C GLY A 272 12.93 -6.26 12.52
N VAL A 273 11.78 -6.81 12.15
CA VAL A 273 11.21 -8.02 12.77
C VAL A 273 11.35 -9.23 11.85
N SER A 274 10.80 -9.11 10.65
CA SER A 274 10.71 -10.13 9.60
C SER A 274 10.27 -9.48 8.29
N ASP A 275 10.36 -10.19 7.17
CA ASP A 275 9.93 -9.65 5.87
C ASP A 275 8.41 -9.50 5.80
N VAL A 276 7.68 -10.45 6.38
CA VAL A 276 6.21 -10.51 6.34
C VAL A 276 5.62 -10.58 7.75
N ALA A 277 4.65 -9.72 8.05
CA ALA A 277 3.84 -9.78 9.26
C ALA A 277 2.35 -9.95 8.96
N ILE A 278 1.74 -10.96 9.57
CA ILE A 278 0.33 -11.31 9.41
C ILE A 278 -0.36 -11.27 10.77
N PHE A 279 -1.57 -10.69 10.82
CA PHE A 279 -2.34 -10.50 12.05
C PHE A 279 -3.68 -11.22 12.01
N GLY A 280 -3.89 -12.21 12.87
CA GLY A 280 -5.15 -12.90 13.08
C GLY A 280 -5.68 -13.72 11.90
N ASN A 281 -5.00 -13.68 10.75
CA ASN A 281 -5.47 -14.25 9.48
C ASN A 281 -4.49 -15.29 8.92
N SER A 282 -4.90 -15.90 7.80
CA SER A 282 -4.14 -16.98 7.15
C SER A 282 -3.04 -16.43 6.24
N LEU A 283 -1.87 -17.05 6.33
CA LEU A 283 -0.83 -16.99 5.31
C LEU A 283 -0.81 -18.31 4.55
N VAL A 284 -0.94 -18.23 3.23
CA VAL A 284 -0.65 -19.35 2.33
C VAL A 284 0.69 -19.02 1.67
N SER A 285 1.68 -19.89 1.85
CA SER A 285 3.00 -19.69 1.28
C SER A 285 3.40 -20.95 0.52
N SER A 286 3.90 -20.78 -0.69
CA SER A 286 4.50 -21.85 -1.50
C SER A 286 5.69 -21.26 -2.26
N GLN A 287 6.84 -21.94 -2.23
CA GLN A 287 8.05 -21.51 -2.92
C GLN A 287 8.43 -20.05 -2.56
N ALA A 288 8.38 -19.73 -1.27
CA ALA A 288 8.92 -18.47 -0.75
C ALA A 288 10.41 -18.65 -0.46
N HIS A 289 11.24 -17.88 -1.17
CA HIS A 289 12.69 -18.00 -1.14
C HIS A 289 13.33 -16.82 -0.40
N LEU A 290 14.33 -17.13 0.42
CA LEU A 290 15.01 -16.13 1.23
C LEU A 290 16.53 -16.19 1.04
N SER A 291 17.12 -15.08 0.62
CA SER A 291 18.57 -14.93 0.46
C SER A 291 19.07 -13.69 1.19
N ASN A 292 19.85 -13.89 2.26
CA ASN A 292 20.47 -12.80 3.04
C ASN A 292 19.50 -11.71 3.56
N SER A 293 18.24 -12.04 3.78
CA SER A 293 17.31 -11.14 4.49
C SER A 293 17.50 -11.26 6.01
N SER A 294 17.30 -10.16 6.74
CA SER A 294 17.74 -10.00 8.13
C SER A 294 16.63 -9.63 9.12
N GLY A 295 15.60 -10.47 9.23
CA GLY A 295 14.63 -10.35 10.32
C GLY A 295 15.24 -10.69 11.69
N ASN A 296 15.17 -9.76 12.66
CA ASN A 296 15.74 -9.99 14.00
C ASN A 296 14.94 -10.97 14.85
N LEU A 297 13.64 -11.18 14.57
CA LEU A 297 12.77 -12.06 15.36
C LEU A 297 12.40 -13.32 14.59
N CYS A 298 11.91 -13.18 13.35
CA CYS A 298 11.61 -14.31 12.49
C CYS A 298 12.35 -14.15 11.17
N ARG A 299 12.95 -15.24 10.67
CA ARG A 299 13.78 -15.21 9.46
C ARG A 299 12.96 -14.80 8.21
N PHE A 300 11.73 -15.28 8.09
CA PHE A 300 10.84 -14.99 6.94
C PHE A 300 9.57 -14.26 7.37
N ALA A 301 8.65 -14.95 8.05
CA ALA A 301 7.35 -14.39 8.39
C ALA A 301 7.03 -14.52 9.88
N SER A 302 6.33 -13.50 10.39
CA SER A 302 5.83 -13.39 11.75
C SER A 302 4.31 -13.43 11.74
N TRP A 303 3.73 -14.43 12.39
CA TRP A 303 2.29 -14.52 12.60
C TRP A 303 1.93 -14.08 14.01
N PHE A 304 0.98 -13.16 14.12
CA PHE A 304 0.44 -12.67 15.37
C PHE A 304 -1.04 -13.03 15.44
N GLU A 305 -1.40 -13.97 16.29
CA GLU A 305 -2.79 -14.43 16.46
C GLU A 305 -3.72 -13.31 16.95
N ASN A 306 -3.19 -12.38 17.77
CA ASN A 306 -3.96 -11.32 18.38
C ASN A 306 -3.12 -10.07 18.72
N VAL A 307 -3.79 -8.97 19.04
CA VAL A 307 -3.17 -7.68 19.39
C VAL A 307 -2.23 -7.80 20.60
N LYS A 308 -2.52 -8.71 21.55
CA LYS A 308 -1.65 -8.90 22.73
C LYS A 308 -0.30 -9.50 22.32
N GLN A 309 -0.28 -10.50 21.43
CA GLN A 309 0.96 -11.04 20.87
C GLN A 309 1.75 -9.97 20.13
N PHE A 310 1.08 -9.16 19.30
CA PHE A 310 1.72 -8.06 18.58
C PHE A 310 2.36 -7.03 19.52
N ARG A 311 1.61 -6.53 20.50
CA ARG A 311 2.13 -5.56 21.50
C ARG A 311 3.31 -6.12 22.30
N SER A 312 3.34 -7.43 22.52
CA SER A 312 4.44 -8.10 23.20
C SER A 312 5.62 -8.48 22.30
N PHE A 313 5.50 -8.28 20.98
CA PHE A 313 6.47 -8.73 19.96
C PHE A 313 6.87 -10.21 20.11
N LYS A 314 5.87 -11.08 20.35
CA LYS A 314 6.03 -12.53 20.45
C LYS A 314 5.26 -13.25 19.33
N PRO A 315 5.71 -13.13 18.07
CA PRO A 315 5.07 -13.84 16.97
C PRO A 315 5.35 -15.34 17.01
N THR A 316 4.52 -16.11 16.33
CA THR A 316 4.91 -17.43 15.82
C THR A 316 5.69 -17.23 14.52
N CYS A 317 6.89 -17.79 14.43
CA CYS A 317 7.69 -17.70 13.22
C CYS A 317 7.30 -18.77 12.20
N ILE A 318 7.17 -18.35 10.94
CA ILE A 318 6.97 -19.23 9.79
C ILE A 318 8.27 -19.25 8.99
N ALA A 319 8.76 -20.44 8.68
CA ALA A 319 9.99 -20.63 7.91
C ALA A 319 9.73 -20.46 6.40
N ALA A 320 10.75 -20.00 5.67
CA ALA A 320 10.79 -20.07 4.21
C ALA A 320 11.18 -21.49 3.75
N GLU A 321 10.87 -21.84 2.50
CA GLU A 321 11.08 -23.20 1.98
C GLU A 321 12.54 -23.42 1.51
N GLU A 322 13.17 -22.43 0.87
CA GLU A 322 14.50 -22.61 0.25
C GLU A 322 15.36 -21.34 0.27
N GLU A 323 16.68 -21.53 0.09
CA GLU A 323 17.68 -20.45 0.13
C GLU A 323 18.04 -19.85 -1.25
N ARG A 324 17.51 -20.40 -2.36
CA ARG A 324 17.87 -19.94 -3.71
C ARG A 324 16.66 -19.41 -4.47
N CYS A 325 16.77 -18.15 -4.87
CA CYS A 325 15.85 -17.51 -5.81
C CYS A 325 16.16 -17.94 -7.24
N ASN A 326 15.62 -19.08 -7.67
CA ASN A 326 15.66 -19.47 -9.07
C ASN A 326 14.35 -20.13 -9.46
N PHE A 327 13.48 -19.39 -10.13
CA PHE A 327 12.24 -19.93 -10.67
C PHE A 327 12.56 -20.60 -12.00
N ASP A 328 12.41 -21.93 -12.07
CA ASP A 328 12.33 -22.58 -13.37
C ASP A 328 10.96 -22.28 -13.98
N LEU A 329 10.87 -21.15 -14.69
CA LEU A 329 9.67 -20.72 -15.40
C LEU A 329 9.23 -21.71 -16.50
N SER A 330 10.05 -22.71 -16.83
CA SER A 330 9.79 -23.62 -17.95
C SER A 330 8.97 -24.86 -17.58
N ASN A 331 8.84 -25.23 -16.30
CA ASN A 331 8.26 -26.53 -15.92
C ASN A 331 7.05 -26.51 -14.96
N ASP A 332 6.71 -25.38 -14.32
CA ASP A 332 5.60 -25.33 -13.36
C ASP A 332 4.40 -24.52 -13.88
N MET A 333 3.60 -25.15 -14.74
CA MET A 333 2.17 -24.79 -14.90
C MET A 333 1.29 -25.48 -13.84
N ALA A 334 1.88 -25.98 -12.75
CA ALA A 334 1.13 -26.49 -11.61
C ALA A 334 0.18 -25.40 -11.11
N THR A 335 -1.05 -25.81 -10.75
CA THR A 335 -2.10 -24.91 -10.28
C THR A 335 -1.57 -24.00 -9.17
N ASN A 336 -1.61 -22.68 -9.39
CA ASN A 336 -1.13 -21.71 -8.42
C ASN A 336 -1.95 -21.89 -7.12
N PRO A 337 -1.30 -22.17 -5.97
CA PRO A 337 -2.01 -22.37 -4.71
C PRO A 337 -2.86 -21.14 -4.34
N CYS A 338 -2.48 -19.94 -4.76
CA CYS A 338 -3.25 -18.72 -4.55
C CYS A 338 -4.56 -18.65 -5.34
N ASP A 339 -4.68 -19.34 -6.48
CA ASP A 339 -5.88 -19.26 -7.32
C ASP A 339 -7.06 -20.03 -6.70
N ASN A 340 -6.77 -21.11 -5.96
CA ASN A 340 -7.80 -21.96 -5.34
C ASN A 340 -8.10 -21.60 -3.88
N HIS A 341 -7.19 -20.89 -3.20
CA HIS A 341 -7.30 -20.70 -1.75
C HIS A 341 -8.28 -19.60 -1.32
N PHE A 342 -8.69 -18.73 -2.25
CA PHE A 342 -9.63 -17.65 -1.97
C PHE A 342 -10.98 -17.78 -2.65
N THR A 343 -11.15 -18.79 -3.51
CA THR A 343 -12.45 -19.11 -4.11
C THR A 343 -13.39 -19.87 -3.17
N SER A 344 -12.94 -20.23 -1.96
CA SER A 344 -13.73 -21.03 -1.02
C SER A 344 -13.75 -20.43 0.39
N THR A 345 -14.98 -20.30 0.91
CA THR A 345 -15.37 -20.18 2.32
C THR A 345 -15.01 -18.90 3.05
N ILE A 346 -16.01 -18.00 3.12
CA ILE A 346 -16.28 -17.19 4.31
C ILE A 346 -16.25 -18.15 5.50
N SER A 347 -15.20 -18.11 6.30
CA SER A 347 -15.18 -18.80 7.58
C SER A 347 -16.16 -18.03 8.46
N THR A 348 -17.42 -18.49 8.52
CA THR A 348 -18.35 -18.04 9.55
C THR A 348 -17.69 -18.34 10.89
N VAL A 349 -17.15 -17.31 11.54
CA VAL A 349 -16.83 -17.37 12.96
C VAL A 349 -18.17 -17.61 13.67
N VAL A 350 -18.45 -18.88 13.99
CA VAL A 350 -19.58 -19.25 14.83
C VAL A 350 -19.25 -18.73 16.22
N ILE A 351 -19.72 -17.53 16.52
CA ILE A 351 -19.80 -17.04 17.91
C ILE A 351 -20.89 -17.88 18.57
N GLY A 352 -20.48 -18.97 19.24
CA GLY A 352 -21.38 -19.76 20.05
C GLY A 352 -22.02 -18.90 21.15
N PRO A 353 -23.29 -19.15 21.52
CA PRO A 353 -23.97 -18.38 22.57
C PRO A 353 -23.23 -18.59 23.89
N SER A 354 -22.66 -17.50 24.42
CA SER A 354 -22.07 -17.51 25.76
C SER A 354 -23.22 -17.72 26.76
N THR A 355 -23.19 -18.84 27.48
CA THR A 355 -24.06 -19.10 28.61
C THR A 355 -23.79 -18.07 29.69
N ALA A 356 -24.76 -17.20 29.94
CA ALA A 356 -24.76 -16.28 31.06
C ALA A 356 -24.87 -17.06 32.38
N SER A 357 -23.79 -17.11 33.15
CA SER A 357 -23.85 -17.45 34.58
C SER A 357 -23.92 -16.15 35.38
N SER A 358 -25.01 -15.97 36.12
CA SER A 358 -25.26 -14.83 37.01
C SER A 358 -24.17 -14.62 38.07
N PRO A 359 -23.97 -13.39 38.57
CA PRO A 359 -22.88 -13.07 39.48
C PRO A 359 -23.19 -13.53 40.92
N SER A 360 -22.27 -14.30 41.49
CA SER A 360 -22.23 -14.58 42.93
C SER A 360 -21.60 -13.40 43.68
N LYS A 361 -22.20 -13.07 44.83
CA LYS A 361 -21.91 -11.94 45.72
C LYS A 361 -20.43 -11.81 46.10
N ALA A 362 -19.95 -10.57 46.11
CA ALA A 362 -18.65 -10.16 46.63
C ALA A 362 -18.60 -10.20 48.17
N PRO A 363 -17.46 -10.54 48.79
CA PRO A 363 -17.12 -10.16 50.15
C PRO A 363 -16.39 -8.80 50.16
N THR A 364 -16.84 -7.94 51.06
CA THR A 364 -16.32 -6.61 51.36
C THR A 364 -15.00 -6.71 52.11
N THR A 365 -13.94 -6.07 51.61
CA THR A 365 -12.76 -5.72 52.43
C THR A 365 -12.33 -4.29 52.13
N ASN A 366 -12.42 -3.46 53.17
CA ASN A 366 -11.96 -2.08 53.24
C ASN A 366 -10.44 -2.02 53.05
N LEU A 367 -9.95 -1.09 52.22
CA LEU A 367 -8.57 -0.64 52.28
C LEU A 367 -8.47 0.90 52.25
N THR A 368 -7.74 1.38 53.24
CA THR A 368 -7.48 2.76 53.64
C THR A 368 -6.52 3.45 52.67
N ALA A 369 -6.83 4.72 52.32
CA ALA A 369 -5.98 5.57 51.48
C ALA A 369 -4.77 6.13 52.26
N PRO A 370 -3.58 6.26 51.64
CA PRO A 370 -2.46 6.99 52.23
C PRO A 370 -2.49 8.48 51.86
N THR A 371 -2.28 9.28 52.90
CA THR A 371 -2.14 10.74 52.95
C THR A 371 -0.90 11.23 52.19
N GLN A 372 -1.05 12.30 51.39
CA GLN A 372 0.04 13.01 50.74
C GLN A 372 0.56 14.15 51.63
N THR A 373 1.88 14.29 51.72
CA THR A 373 2.59 15.38 52.40
C THR A 373 3.09 16.39 51.36
N PRO A 374 2.97 17.72 51.59
CA PRO A 374 3.39 18.72 50.62
C PRO A 374 4.90 19.01 50.71
N VAL A 375 5.53 19.22 49.55
CA VAL A 375 6.95 19.63 49.42
C VAL A 375 7.02 21.14 49.21
N THR A 376 7.78 21.79 50.08
CA THR A 376 8.08 23.23 50.12
C THR A 376 9.09 23.62 49.04
N VAL A 377 8.86 24.75 48.38
CA VAL A 377 9.78 25.39 47.44
C VAL A 377 10.66 26.38 48.20
N GLU A 378 11.99 26.21 48.15
CA GLU A 378 12.95 27.19 48.62
C GLU A 378 13.68 27.86 47.45
N SER A 379 13.58 29.19 47.42
CA SER A 379 14.32 30.11 46.57
C SER A 379 15.69 30.40 47.17
N SER A 380 16.76 30.32 46.38
CA SER A 380 18.03 30.98 46.73
C SER A 380 18.65 31.66 45.51
N SER A 381 18.89 32.96 45.70
CA SER A 381 19.64 33.85 44.84
C SER A 381 21.12 33.81 45.20
N THR A 382 22.03 33.84 44.22
CA THR A 382 23.36 34.41 44.45
C THR A 382 23.97 34.93 43.14
N ASN A 383 24.23 36.24 43.13
CA ASN A 383 25.12 36.93 42.20
C ASN A 383 26.58 36.69 42.61
N ILE A 384 27.49 36.32 41.70
CA ILE A 384 28.88 36.81 41.69
C ILE A 384 29.37 36.99 40.24
N ARG A 385 30.05 38.13 40.08
CA ARG A 385 30.67 38.83 38.95
C ARG A 385 32.04 38.22 38.59
N GLY A 386 32.46 38.22 37.31
CA GLY A 386 33.89 38.04 37.00
C GLY A 386 34.31 37.71 35.57
N SER A 387 34.54 38.77 34.79
CA SER A 387 35.68 38.96 33.87
C SER A 387 35.78 38.23 32.52
N SER A 388 36.15 39.07 31.55
CA SER A 388 36.35 38.92 30.10
C SER A 388 37.46 37.96 29.68
N THR A 389 37.31 37.34 28.50
CA THR A 389 38.34 37.36 27.44
C THR A 389 37.66 37.16 26.07
N ILE A 390 37.93 38.09 25.15
CA ILE A 390 37.54 38.07 23.75
C ILE A 390 38.62 37.32 22.96
N VAL A 391 38.25 36.30 22.19
CA VAL A 391 39.02 35.81 21.04
C VAL A 391 38.03 35.45 19.93
N PRO A 392 38.17 35.98 18.70
CA PRO A 392 37.26 35.72 17.60
C PRO A 392 37.60 34.39 16.92
N THR A 393 36.59 33.56 16.64
CA THR A 393 36.74 32.44 15.71
C THR A 393 35.53 32.36 14.77
N ASP A 394 35.90 32.14 13.52
CA ASP A 394 35.13 32.00 12.29
C ASP A 394 33.66 31.58 12.38
N SER A 395 32.86 32.35 11.67
CA SER A 395 31.51 32.03 11.21
C SER A 395 31.51 30.77 10.34
N THR A 396 30.92 29.70 10.86
CA THR A 396 30.34 28.63 10.03
C THR A 396 28.83 28.87 9.96
N ILE A 397 28.35 29.04 8.74
CA ILE A 397 26.94 29.21 8.38
C ILE A 397 26.25 27.88 8.68
N PHE A 398 25.38 27.88 9.69
CA PHE A 398 24.42 26.80 9.91
C PHE A 398 23.22 27.06 9.01
N ASP A 399 22.91 26.08 8.16
CA ASP A 399 21.64 26.00 7.44
C ASP A 399 20.49 25.92 8.45
N ASP A 400 19.55 26.87 8.34
CA ASP A 400 18.30 26.89 9.07
C ASP A 400 17.43 25.69 8.63
N ASP A 401 17.23 24.74 9.55
CA ASP A 401 16.17 23.73 9.44
C ASP A 401 14.81 24.44 9.30
N PRO A 402 14.01 24.16 8.25
CA PRO A 402 12.68 24.73 8.14
C PRO A 402 11.78 24.23 9.29
N PRO A 403 10.86 25.07 9.80
CA PRO A 403 10.02 24.72 10.93
C PRO A 403 9.15 23.48 10.62
N SER A 404 9.25 22.50 11.51
CA SER A 404 8.47 21.26 11.48
C SER A 404 6.97 21.57 11.38
N PRO A 405 6.22 20.99 10.43
CA PRO A 405 4.77 21.13 10.39
C PRO A 405 4.15 20.43 11.62
N SER A 406 3.06 21.03 12.13
CA SER A 406 2.30 20.59 13.29
C SER A 406 1.82 19.14 13.15
N VAL A 407 2.17 18.33 14.15
CA VAL A 407 1.92 16.89 14.26
C VAL A 407 0.42 16.60 14.46
N HIS A 408 -0.18 15.82 13.55
CA HIS A 408 -1.43 15.13 13.83
C HIS A 408 -1.12 13.75 14.42
N HIS A 409 -1.33 13.60 15.73
CA HIS A 409 -1.35 12.28 16.35
C HIS A 409 -2.56 11.48 15.83
N TYR A 410 -2.33 10.50 14.97
CA TYR A 410 -3.27 9.41 14.77
C TYR A 410 -3.25 8.55 16.04
N PRO A 411 -4.39 8.34 16.72
CA PRO A 411 -4.42 7.51 17.92
C PRO A 411 -4.10 6.05 17.54
N PRO A 412 -3.39 5.31 18.40
CA PRO A 412 -3.18 3.88 18.20
C PRO A 412 -4.53 3.16 18.09
N LEU A 413 -4.56 2.10 17.27
CA LEU A 413 -5.71 1.20 17.03
C LEU A 413 -6.44 0.84 18.33
N ASP A 414 -7.48 1.61 18.63
CA ASP A 414 -8.60 1.24 19.48
C ASP A 414 -9.87 1.88 18.91
N ARG A 415 -10.56 1.18 18.01
CA ARG A 415 -11.84 1.61 17.45
C ARG A 415 -12.83 0.46 17.44
N ARG A 416 -13.52 0.29 18.57
CA ARG A 416 -14.98 0.07 18.53
C ARG A 416 -15.64 1.45 18.42
N ARG A 417 -15.99 1.89 17.21
CA ARG A 417 -16.95 2.99 17.04
C ARG A 417 -18.35 2.39 16.94
N HIS A 418 -19.12 2.49 18.02
CA HIS A 418 -20.57 2.40 17.93
C HIS A 418 -21.08 3.72 17.34
N HIS A 419 -21.60 3.69 16.12
CA HIS A 419 -22.47 4.76 15.64
C HIS A 419 -23.84 4.56 16.28
N GLN A 420 -24.17 5.41 17.23
CA GLN A 420 -25.53 5.58 17.75
C GLN A 420 -26.22 6.58 16.83
N THR A 421 -27.16 6.10 16.00
CA THR A 421 -28.06 6.94 15.21
C THR A 421 -29.15 7.48 16.14
N ASP A 422 -29.11 8.78 16.39
CA ASP A 422 -30.21 9.52 17.02
C ASP A 422 -31.30 9.77 15.96
N THR A 423 -32.45 9.12 16.11
CA THR A 423 -33.70 9.49 15.43
C THR A 423 -34.45 10.47 16.32
N GLY A 424 -34.29 11.77 16.07
CA GLY A 424 -35.09 12.82 16.69
C GLY A 424 -36.33 13.14 15.83
N HIS A 425 -37.51 12.82 16.35
CA HIS A 425 -38.78 13.39 15.93
C HIS A 425 -38.89 14.85 16.36
N GLY A 426 -39.42 15.69 15.47
CA GLY A 426 -39.85 17.06 15.69
C GLY A 426 -40.60 17.56 14.48
#